data_AF-A0ABD5SC47-F1
#
_entry.id   AF-A0ABD5SC47-F1
#
_cell.length_a   1.000
_cell.length_b   1.000
_cell.length_c   1.000
_cell.angle_alpha   90.00
_cell.angle_beta   90.00
_cell.angle_gamma   90.00
#
_symmetry.space_group_name_H-M   'P 1'
#
loop_
_entity.id
_entity.type
_entity.pdbx_description
1 polymer ?
#
loop_
_entity_poly.entity_id
_entity_poly.type
_entity_poly.pdbx_seq_one_letter_code
_entity_poly.pdbx_strand_id
1 'polypeptide(L)'
;EALEETVVAAAAEGVEVMAQKRVDVATGEDRSLASYVPPSGVDDALAVVGNAVVRHPLQFGTSCLVETVVDPEIEARALGVLDDAGYYGISEAEFVYDREREEYLLLDVNTRPWKWISLPVAAGANLPMAAYAAVTDVEYESPGIDPTRWVYLRDYLAGLSGGKVGDALGADDWRALVSGEFEANGSLTTGVYRPSDPAPATKLFETEFDDREYYCAC
;
A
#
# COMPACT_ATOMS: atom_id res chain seq x y z
N GLU A 1 -11.04 -4.35 -31.05
CA GLU A 1 -11.57 -3.00 -30.74
C GLU A 1 -10.85 -2.36 -29.57
N ALA A 2 -11.14 -2.68 -28.31
CA ALA A 2 -10.54 -1.97 -27.16
C ALA A 2 -8.99 -2.00 -27.09
N LEU A 3 -8.35 -3.12 -27.43
CA LEU A 3 -6.87 -3.22 -27.46
C LEU A 3 -6.26 -2.31 -28.54
N GLU A 4 -6.84 -2.27 -29.73
CA GLU A 4 -6.32 -1.51 -30.86
C GLU A 4 -6.47 -0.01 -30.60
N GLU A 5 -7.61 0.41 -30.07
CA GLU A 5 -7.83 1.79 -29.62
C GLU A 5 -6.81 2.20 -28.53
N THR A 6 -6.55 1.32 -27.56
CA THR A 6 -5.58 1.58 -26.48
C THR A 6 -4.16 1.75 -27.04
N VAL A 7 -3.74 0.87 -27.96
CA VAL A 7 -2.40 0.93 -28.58
C VAL A 7 -2.25 2.19 -29.43
N VAL A 8 -3.29 2.57 -30.20
CA VAL A 8 -3.28 3.80 -31.00
C VAL A 8 -3.21 5.04 -30.12
N ALA A 9 -3.99 5.09 -29.04
CA ALA A 9 -3.96 6.20 -28.09
C ALA A 9 -2.59 6.31 -27.40
N ALA A 10 -2.02 5.18 -26.94
CA ALA A 10 -0.70 5.17 -26.34
C ALA A 10 0.39 5.64 -27.31
N ALA A 11 0.34 5.17 -28.57
CA ALA A 11 1.28 5.60 -29.60
C ALA A 11 1.17 7.10 -29.94
N ALA A 12 -0.05 7.65 -29.93
CA ALA A 12 -0.28 9.08 -30.14
C ALA A 12 0.37 9.95 -29.04
N GLU A 13 0.42 9.44 -27.81
CA GLU A 13 1.01 10.10 -26.64
C GLU A 13 2.47 9.70 -26.38
N GLY A 14 3.07 8.85 -27.23
CA GLY A 14 4.45 8.37 -27.04
C GLY A 14 4.64 7.45 -25.83
N VAL A 15 3.56 6.79 -25.38
CA VAL A 15 3.57 5.85 -24.25
C VAL A 15 3.90 4.45 -24.74
N GLU A 16 4.91 3.83 -24.13
CA GLU A 16 5.23 2.42 -24.36
C GLU A 16 4.21 1.51 -23.67
N VAL A 17 3.80 0.44 -24.35
CA VAL A 17 2.80 -0.50 -23.85
C VAL A 17 3.38 -1.90 -23.72
N MET A 18 3.03 -2.57 -22.63
CA MET A 18 3.34 -3.98 -22.40
C MET A 18 2.05 -4.80 -22.43
N ALA A 19 2.01 -5.84 -23.26
CA ALA A 19 0.96 -6.84 -23.19
C ALA A 19 1.33 -7.88 -22.11
N GLN A 20 0.47 -8.05 -21.11
CA GLN A 20 0.65 -9.02 -20.03
C GLN A 20 -0.52 -10.02 -20.00
N LYS A 21 -0.23 -11.27 -19.62
CA LYS A 21 -1.28 -12.27 -19.36
C LYS A 21 -2.08 -11.83 -18.12
N ARG A 22 -3.41 -11.79 -18.24
CA ARG A 22 -4.29 -11.66 -17.07
C ARG A 22 -4.20 -12.94 -16.21
N VAL A 23 -3.91 -12.76 -14.93
CA VAL A 23 -3.88 -13.83 -13.92
C VAL A 23 -5.20 -13.83 -13.14
N ASP A 24 -5.70 -15.01 -12.77
CA ASP A 24 -6.84 -15.15 -11.86
C ASP A 24 -6.35 -15.06 -10.41
N VAL A 25 -6.28 -13.83 -9.92
CA VAL A 25 -5.69 -13.50 -8.62
C VAL A 25 -6.64 -13.80 -7.47
N ALA A 26 -6.12 -14.45 -6.44
CA ALA A 26 -6.86 -14.70 -5.21
C ALA A 26 -7.12 -13.38 -4.46
N THR A 27 -8.37 -12.95 -4.43
CA THR A 27 -8.78 -11.75 -3.68
C THR A 27 -8.44 -11.88 -2.20
N GLY A 28 -7.75 -10.88 -1.65
CA GLY A 28 -7.40 -10.80 -0.23
C GLY A 28 -6.16 -11.60 0.17
N GLU A 29 -5.45 -12.17 -0.81
CA GLU A 29 -4.23 -12.95 -0.58
C GLU A 29 -2.97 -12.25 -1.10
N ASP A 30 -3.07 -11.02 -1.61
CA ASP A 30 -1.88 -10.29 -2.10
C ASP A 30 -0.85 -10.08 -0.99
N ARG A 31 0.42 -9.90 -1.37
CA ARG A 31 1.49 -9.58 -0.43
C ARG A 31 2.34 -8.47 -1.01
N SER A 32 2.64 -7.45 -0.22
CA SER A 32 3.49 -6.36 -0.66
C SER A 32 4.57 -6.08 0.37
N LEU A 33 5.82 -6.00 -0.06
CA LEU A 33 6.93 -5.56 0.79
C LEU A 33 6.98 -4.03 0.81
N ALA A 34 6.67 -3.41 1.95
CA ALA A 34 7.06 -2.04 2.25
C ALA A 34 8.50 -2.00 2.73
N SER A 35 9.36 -1.22 2.10
CA SER A 35 10.78 -1.20 2.44
C SER A 35 11.42 0.17 2.34
N TYR A 36 12.46 0.36 3.14
CA TYR A 36 13.53 1.31 2.91
C TYR A 36 14.84 0.52 2.82
N VAL A 37 15.52 0.60 1.68
CA VAL A 37 16.85 0.02 1.46
C VAL A 37 17.90 1.14 1.54
N PRO A 38 18.83 1.12 2.51
CA PRO A 38 19.90 2.11 2.60
C PRO A 38 20.97 1.90 1.52
N PRO A 39 21.86 2.89 1.27
CA PRO A 39 22.98 2.72 0.34
C PRO A 39 23.96 1.59 0.69
N SER A 40 23.93 1.07 1.93
CA SER A 40 24.73 -0.09 2.33
C SER A 40 24.20 -1.42 1.79
N GLY A 41 22.96 -1.46 1.30
CA GLY A 41 22.36 -2.62 0.64
C GLY A 41 21.18 -3.21 1.41
N VAL A 42 20.62 -4.28 0.85
CA VAL A 42 19.38 -4.92 1.37
C VAL A 42 19.56 -5.62 2.72
N ASP A 43 20.80 -5.96 3.10
CA ASP A 43 21.10 -6.57 4.41
C ASP A 43 20.78 -5.63 5.59
N ASP A 44 20.77 -4.32 5.35
CA ASP A 44 20.43 -3.28 6.34
C ASP A 44 19.03 -2.69 6.10
N ALA A 45 18.20 -3.34 5.27
CA ALA A 45 16.88 -2.83 4.94
C ALA A 45 15.94 -2.84 6.15
N LEU A 46 15.09 -1.81 6.24
CA LEU A 46 13.95 -1.79 7.14
C LEU A 46 12.69 -2.12 6.33
N ALA A 47 11.98 -3.18 6.69
CA ALA A 47 10.84 -3.63 5.89
C ALA A 47 9.68 -4.22 6.70
N VAL A 48 8.50 -4.24 6.09
CA VAL A 48 7.26 -4.85 6.60
C VAL A 48 6.51 -5.45 5.42
N VAL A 49 6.01 -6.68 5.56
CA VAL A 49 5.08 -7.25 4.57
C VAL A 49 3.64 -6.92 4.95
N GLY A 50 2.88 -6.40 4.00
CA GLY A 50 1.45 -6.15 4.11
C GLY A 50 0.62 -7.11 3.25
N ASN A 51 -0.54 -7.52 3.74
CA ASN A 51 -1.59 -8.19 2.98
C ASN A 51 -2.70 -7.20 2.63
N ALA A 52 -2.99 -7.02 1.34
CA ALA A 52 -4.13 -6.24 0.88
C ALA A 52 -5.44 -7.04 0.98
N VAL A 53 -5.98 -7.13 2.20
CA VAL A 53 -7.20 -7.88 2.54
C VAL A 53 -8.39 -7.43 1.70
N VAL A 54 -8.51 -6.12 1.45
CA VAL A 54 -9.61 -5.55 0.66
C VAL A 54 -9.09 -4.55 -0.34
N ARG A 55 -9.45 -4.76 -1.61
CA ARG A 55 -9.29 -3.79 -2.71
C ARG A 55 -10.64 -3.27 -3.18
N HIS A 56 -10.67 -2.00 -3.58
CA HIS A 56 -11.83 -1.42 -4.23
C HIS A 56 -11.41 -0.47 -5.36
N PRO A 57 -12.01 -0.60 -6.55
CA PRO A 57 -12.85 -1.71 -7.03
C PRO A 57 -12.14 -3.09 -7.04
N LEU A 58 -12.87 -4.21 -7.06
CA LEU A 58 -12.29 -5.56 -6.85
C LEU A 58 -11.24 -6.02 -7.89
N GLN A 59 -11.33 -5.59 -9.16
CA GLN A 59 -10.45 -6.10 -10.22
C GLN A 59 -9.25 -5.21 -10.51
N PHE A 60 -9.45 -3.90 -10.57
CA PHE A 60 -8.42 -2.91 -10.94
C PHE A 60 -8.37 -1.76 -9.92
N GLY A 61 -8.74 -2.05 -8.68
CA GLY A 61 -8.75 -1.07 -7.61
C GLY A 61 -7.46 -1.07 -6.80
N THR A 62 -7.43 -0.11 -5.89
CA THR A 62 -6.32 0.05 -4.96
C THR A 62 -6.64 -0.60 -3.62
N SER A 63 -5.61 -0.90 -2.83
CA SER A 63 -5.77 -1.38 -1.46
C SER A 63 -6.58 -0.38 -0.64
N CYS A 64 -7.52 -0.92 0.15
CA CYS A 64 -8.43 -0.17 1.02
C CYS A 64 -8.34 -0.63 2.46
N LEU A 65 -8.03 -1.90 2.68
CA LEU A 65 -7.65 -2.45 3.98
C LEU A 65 -6.39 -3.28 3.78
N VAL A 66 -5.34 -2.94 4.53
CA VAL A 66 -4.07 -3.66 4.54
C VAL A 66 -3.75 -4.05 5.97
N GLU A 67 -3.25 -5.25 6.19
CA GLU A 67 -2.75 -5.68 7.50
C GLU A 67 -1.33 -6.22 7.38
N THR A 68 -0.51 -5.97 8.39
CA THR A 68 0.84 -6.55 8.44
C THR A 68 0.76 -8.07 8.55
N VAL A 69 1.65 -8.77 7.86
CA VAL A 69 1.78 -10.23 7.91
C VAL A 69 3.26 -10.61 7.98
N VAL A 70 3.56 -11.74 8.60
CA VAL A 70 4.91 -12.32 8.57
C VAL A 70 4.99 -13.28 7.40
N ASP A 71 5.73 -12.91 6.36
CA ASP A 71 5.95 -13.73 5.18
C ASP A 71 7.41 -13.61 4.70
N PRO A 72 8.33 -14.39 5.29
CA PRO A 72 9.76 -14.30 5.00
C PRO A 72 10.11 -14.65 3.56
N GLU A 73 9.27 -15.43 2.87
CA GLU A 73 9.48 -15.76 1.46
C GLU A 73 9.25 -14.52 0.58
N ILE A 74 8.16 -13.79 0.80
CA ILE A 74 7.89 -12.55 0.09
C ILE A 74 8.96 -11.50 0.37
N GLU A 75 9.37 -11.36 1.63
CA GLU A 75 10.44 -10.43 2.00
C GLU A 75 11.75 -10.75 1.26
N ALA A 76 12.21 -12.01 1.30
CA ALA A 76 13.42 -12.42 0.60
C ALA A 76 13.33 -12.23 -0.91
N ARG A 77 12.20 -12.56 -1.54
CA ARG A 77 11.98 -12.40 -2.98
C ARG A 77 11.95 -10.93 -3.40
N ALA A 78 11.27 -10.09 -2.62
CA ALA A 78 11.17 -8.66 -2.87
C ALA A 78 12.53 -7.97 -2.71
N LEU A 79 13.25 -8.24 -1.61
CA LEU A 79 14.60 -7.70 -1.41
C LEU A 79 15.58 -8.19 -2.48
N GLY A 80 15.47 -9.45 -2.92
CA GLY A 80 16.29 -9.97 -4.02
C GLY A 80 16.09 -9.20 -5.33
N VAL A 81 14.85 -8.84 -5.68
CA VAL A 81 14.57 -8.00 -6.87
C VAL A 81 15.19 -6.61 -6.73
N LEU A 82 15.14 -6.00 -5.55
CA LEU A 82 15.73 -4.69 -5.29
C LEU A 82 17.27 -4.73 -5.34
N ASP A 83 17.87 -5.79 -4.80
CA ASP A 83 19.32 -6.01 -4.81
C ASP A 83 19.85 -6.22 -6.24
N ASP A 84 19.19 -7.11 -7.01
CA ASP A 84 19.53 -7.35 -8.42
C ASP A 84 19.43 -6.07 -9.27
N ALA A 85 18.50 -5.18 -8.94
CA ALA A 85 18.34 -3.88 -9.59
C ALA A 85 19.33 -2.80 -9.08
N GLY A 86 20.05 -3.05 -7.98
CA GLY A 86 20.89 -2.07 -7.31
C GLY A 86 20.11 -0.88 -6.75
N TYR A 87 18.85 -1.09 -6.35
CA TYR A 87 17.98 -0.03 -5.86
C TYR A 87 18.22 0.27 -4.38
N TYR A 88 18.27 1.55 -4.04
CA TYR A 88 18.21 2.06 -2.68
C TYR A 88 17.14 3.16 -2.59
N GLY A 89 16.47 3.26 -1.45
CA GLY A 89 15.35 4.17 -1.24
C GLY A 89 14.10 3.48 -0.71
N ILE A 90 12.99 4.21 -0.70
CA ILE A 90 11.68 3.71 -0.28
C ILE A 90 11.04 2.96 -1.44
N SER A 91 10.46 1.79 -1.18
CA SER A 91 9.74 1.02 -2.20
C SER A 91 8.57 0.19 -1.65
N GLU A 92 7.61 -0.10 -2.53
CA GLU A 92 6.64 -1.18 -2.39
C GLU A 92 6.87 -2.20 -3.52
N ALA A 93 7.14 -3.46 -3.19
CA ALA A 93 7.14 -4.54 -4.17
C ALA A 93 5.85 -5.36 -4.01
N GLU A 94 4.96 -5.31 -5.00
CA GLU A 94 3.63 -5.92 -4.96
C GLU A 94 3.64 -7.33 -5.58
N PHE A 95 3.10 -8.29 -4.85
CA PHE A 95 2.89 -9.66 -5.30
C PHE A 95 1.41 -10.02 -5.23
N VAL A 96 0.95 -10.74 -6.24
CA VAL A 96 -0.40 -11.29 -6.29
C VAL A 96 -0.34 -12.82 -6.22
N TYR A 97 -1.30 -13.44 -5.53
CA TYR A 97 -1.34 -14.90 -5.43
C TYR A 97 -2.12 -15.51 -6.60
N ASP A 98 -1.45 -16.35 -7.39
CA ASP A 98 -2.05 -17.12 -8.48
C ASP A 98 -2.52 -18.49 -7.98
N ARG A 99 -3.84 -18.71 -7.98
CA ARG A 99 -4.43 -19.98 -7.50
C ARG A 99 -4.14 -21.16 -8.40
N GLU A 100 -3.95 -20.95 -9.70
CA GLU A 100 -3.67 -22.04 -10.64
C GLU A 100 -2.25 -22.57 -10.45
N ARG A 101 -1.33 -21.66 -10.11
CA ARG A 101 0.10 -21.97 -9.92
C ARG A 101 0.48 -22.22 -8.47
N GLU A 102 -0.40 -21.88 -7.54
CA GLU A 102 -0.16 -21.93 -6.10
C GLU A 102 1.10 -21.14 -5.70
N GLU A 103 1.32 -20.00 -6.35
CA GLU A 103 2.50 -19.17 -6.15
C GLU A 103 2.20 -17.68 -6.18
N TYR A 104 3.05 -16.90 -5.51
CA TYR A 104 3.07 -15.45 -5.62
C TYR A 104 3.82 -15.01 -6.87
N LEU A 105 3.21 -14.12 -7.64
CA LEU A 105 3.79 -13.49 -8.83
C LEU A 105 4.05 -12.01 -8.55
N LEU A 106 5.27 -11.54 -8.87
CA LEU A 106 5.59 -10.11 -8.81
C LEU A 106 4.74 -9.37 -9.84
N LEU A 107 3.98 -8.38 -9.38
CA LEU A 107 3.13 -7.54 -10.21
C LEU A 107 3.83 -6.23 -10.57
N ASP A 108 4.32 -5.50 -9.57
CA ASP A 108 4.93 -4.18 -9.76
C ASP A 108 5.93 -3.86 -8.62
N VAL A 109 6.83 -2.91 -8.87
CA VAL A 109 7.74 -2.32 -7.86
C VAL A 109 7.62 -0.80 -7.92
N ASN A 110 6.93 -0.22 -6.95
CA ASN A 110 6.80 1.22 -6.80
C ASN A 110 8.02 1.78 -6.06
N THR A 111 8.91 2.49 -6.77
CA THR A 111 10.11 3.15 -6.21
C THR A 111 9.81 4.54 -5.61
N ARG A 112 8.72 4.62 -4.84
CA ARG A 112 8.21 5.85 -4.20
C ARG A 112 7.28 5.50 -3.04
N PRO A 113 6.97 6.44 -2.14
CA PRO A 113 5.84 6.33 -1.24
C PRO A 113 4.52 6.08 -1.99
N TRP A 114 3.62 5.36 -1.34
CA TRP A 114 2.31 4.96 -1.88
C TRP A 114 1.23 5.09 -0.82
N LYS A 115 0.00 4.69 -1.17
CA LYS A 115 -1.23 5.00 -0.42
C LYS A 115 -1.18 4.58 1.07
N TRP A 116 -0.54 3.45 1.38
CA TRP A 116 -0.50 2.90 2.74
C TRP A 116 0.84 3.10 3.45
N ILE A 117 1.69 4.05 3.03
CA ILE A 117 2.99 4.35 3.67
C ILE A 117 2.91 4.65 5.17
N SER A 118 1.73 5.01 5.69
CA SER A 118 1.51 5.19 7.13
C SER A 118 1.40 3.88 7.92
N LEU A 119 1.09 2.74 7.28
CA LEU A 119 1.08 1.41 7.93
C LEU A 119 2.45 1.05 8.52
N PRO A 120 3.56 1.01 7.76
CA PRO A 120 4.85 0.62 8.34
C PRO A 120 5.27 1.59 9.45
N VAL A 121 4.95 2.89 9.35
CA VAL A 121 5.18 3.85 10.44
C VAL A 121 4.42 3.46 11.70
N ALA A 122 3.13 3.16 11.60
CA ALA A 122 2.30 2.75 12.74
C ALA A 122 2.71 1.39 13.31
N ALA A 123 3.21 0.49 12.46
CA ALA A 123 3.78 -0.78 12.86
C ALA A 123 5.15 -0.66 13.54
N GLY A 124 5.79 0.51 13.52
CA GLY A 124 7.12 0.74 14.12
C GLY A 124 8.27 0.81 13.13
N ALA A 125 8.07 0.44 11.86
CA ALA A 125 9.04 0.61 10.78
C ALA A 125 8.84 1.95 10.04
N ASN A 126 9.31 3.05 10.61
CA ASN A 126 9.16 4.40 10.04
C ASN A 126 10.13 4.62 8.85
N LEU A 127 9.74 4.12 7.67
CA LEU A 127 10.54 4.18 6.44
C LEU A 127 10.95 5.61 6.06
N PRO A 128 10.07 6.63 6.11
CA PRO A 128 10.48 8.02 5.85
C PRO A 128 11.53 8.54 6.84
N MET A 129 11.41 8.18 8.12
CA MET A 129 12.39 8.57 9.14
C MET A 129 13.74 7.88 8.92
N ALA A 130 13.75 6.59 8.54
CA ALA A 130 14.97 5.88 8.16
C ALA A 130 15.66 6.52 6.95
N ALA A 131 14.89 6.87 5.92
CA ALA A 131 15.41 7.56 4.74
C ALA A 131 15.98 8.95 5.08
N TYR A 132 15.32 9.71 5.97
CA TYR A 132 15.80 11.00 6.45
C TYR A 132 17.07 10.86 7.31
N ALA A 133 17.11 9.89 8.22
CA ALA A 133 18.27 9.58 9.05
C ALA A 133 19.52 9.26 8.20
N ALA A 134 19.35 8.51 7.11
CA ALA A 134 20.46 8.10 6.24
C ALA A 134 21.18 9.27 5.52
N VAL A 135 20.58 10.46 5.46
CA VAL A 135 21.14 11.64 4.80
C VAL A 135 21.34 12.82 5.74
N THR A 136 21.15 12.61 7.05
CA THR A 136 21.32 13.63 8.08
C THR A 136 22.10 13.07 9.28
N ASP A 137 22.33 13.90 10.31
CA ASP A 137 22.96 13.46 11.56
C ASP A 137 21.95 12.86 12.56
N VAL A 138 20.68 12.66 12.15
CA VAL A 138 19.67 12.07 13.02
C VAL A 138 19.78 10.55 12.99
N GLU A 139 19.85 9.94 14.17
CA GLU A 139 19.80 8.48 14.31
C GLU A 139 18.34 8.01 14.38
N TYR A 140 18.07 6.87 13.75
CA TYR A 140 16.78 6.21 13.82
C TYR A 140 16.97 4.70 13.91
N GLU A 141 16.34 4.10 14.91
CA GLU A 141 16.22 2.66 15.07
C GLU A 141 14.74 2.31 15.21
N SER A 142 14.32 1.22 14.57
CA SER A 142 12.98 0.69 14.75
C SER A 142 12.83 0.17 16.19
N PRO A 143 11.76 0.53 16.93
CA PRO A 143 11.48 -0.01 18.25
C PRO A 143 11.01 -1.48 18.21
N GLY A 144 10.84 -2.05 17.02
CA GLY A 144 10.17 -3.34 16.79
C GLY A 144 9.00 -3.18 15.82
N ILE A 145 8.54 -4.29 15.25
CA ILE A 145 7.41 -4.31 14.32
C ILE A 145 6.20 -4.98 15.00
N ASP A 146 5.15 -4.21 15.21
CA ASP A 146 3.89 -4.68 15.83
C ASP A 146 2.80 -4.94 14.78
N PRO A 147 1.93 -5.95 14.99
CA PRO A 147 0.79 -6.19 14.12
C PRO A 147 -0.12 -4.96 14.00
N THR A 148 -0.30 -4.49 12.76
CA THR A 148 -0.98 -3.23 12.48
C THR A 148 -1.89 -3.36 11.27
N ARG A 149 -2.98 -2.60 11.27
CA ARG A 149 -3.90 -2.44 10.15
C ARG A 149 -3.90 -1.02 9.64
N TRP A 150 -4.14 -0.88 8.34
CA TRP A 150 -4.32 0.39 7.66
C TRP A 150 -5.61 0.37 6.87
N VAL A 151 -6.40 1.43 6.97
CA VAL A 151 -7.64 1.57 6.20
C VAL A 151 -7.72 2.90 5.44
N TYR A 152 -8.13 2.82 4.18
CA TYR A 152 -8.59 3.97 3.42
C TYR A 152 -10.12 4.02 3.42
N LEU A 153 -10.66 4.73 4.42
CA LEU A 153 -12.08 4.71 4.76
C LEU A 153 -13.01 4.99 3.58
N ARG A 154 -12.67 5.93 2.70
CA ARG A 154 -13.51 6.28 1.54
C ARG A 154 -13.79 5.07 0.66
N ASP A 155 -12.74 4.40 0.20
CA ASP A 155 -12.92 3.26 -0.71
C ASP A 155 -13.46 2.03 0.02
N TYR A 156 -13.08 1.87 1.30
CA TYR A 156 -13.59 0.80 2.14
C TYR A 156 -15.11 0.90 2.32
N LEU A 157 -15.62 2.08 2.70
CA LEU A 157 -17.05 2.36 2.85
C LEU A 157 -17.80 2.26 1.51
N ALA A 158 -17.19 2.70 0.40
CA ALA A 158 -17.76 2.52 -0.94
C ALA A 158 -17.90 1.03 -1.31
N GLY A 159 -16.90 0.22 -0.98
CA GLY A 159 -16.98 -1.24 -1.13
C GLY A 159 -18.11 -1.87 -0.32
N LEU A 160 -18.23 -1.49 0.97
CA LEU A 160 -19.25 -2.02 1.88
C LEU A 160 -20.66 -1.63 1.45
N SER A 161 -20.89 -0.34 1.18
CA SER A 161 -22.20 0.17 0.75
C SER A 161 -22.66 -0.41 -0.59
N GLY A 162 -21.72 -0.71 -1.49
CA GLY A 162 -22.00 -1.40 -2.75
C GLY A 162 -22.22 -2.91 -2.62
N GLY A 163 -22.05 -3.50 -1.43
CA GLY A 163 -22.16 -4.94 -1.19
C GLY A 163 -21.09 -5.78 -1.92
N LYS A 164 -19.99 -5.15 -2.34
CA LYS A 164 -18.93 -5.79 -3.15
C LYS A 164 -17.86 -6.43 -2.28
N VAL A 165 -17.72 -5.99 -1.04
CA VAL A 165 -16.75 -6.50 -0.06
C VAL A 165 -17.47 -6.76 1.25
N GLY A 166 -17.01 -7.76 2.01
CA GLY A 166 -17.48 -7.99 3.37
C GLY A 166 -16.82 -7.02 4.34
N ASP A 167 -17.45 -6.79 5.50
CA ASP A 167 -16.81 -6.07 6.59
C ASP A 167 -15.75 -6.98 7.24
N ALA A 168 -14.53 -6.49 7.22
CA ALA A 168 -13.33 -7.11 7.76
C ALA A 168 -12.81 -6.34 8.98
N LEU A 169 -13.44 -5.21 9.33
CA LEU A 169 -13.21 -4.48 10.56
C LEU A 169 -14.19 -4.94 11.65
N GLY A 170 -13.69 -5.12 12.86
CA GLY A 170 -14.50 -5.46 14.03
C GLY A 170 -15.19 -4.24 14.65
N ALA A 171 -16.09 -4.49 15.61
CA ALA A 171 -16.76 -3.43 16.33
C ALA A 171 -15.79 -2.50 17.08
N ASP A 172 -14.67 -3.02 17.57
CA ASP A 172 -13.64 -2.23 18.26
C ASP A 172 -12.83 -1.37 17.29
N ASP A 173 -12.51 -1.88 16.09
CA ASP A 173 -11.88 -1.09 15.03
C ASP A 173 -12.74 0.13 14.67
N TRP A 174 -14.05 -0.09 14.47
CA TRP A 174 -15.00 0.98 14.18
C TRP A 174 -15.12 1.99 15.32
N ARG A 175 -15.16 1.53 16.58
CA ARG A 175 -15.16 2.43 17.74
C ARG A 175 -13.91 3.29 17.77
N ALA A 176 -12.75 2.69 17.57
CA ALA A 176 -11.47 3.40 17.56
C ALA A 176 -11.43 4.46 16.44
N LEU A 177 -11.88 4.11 15.23
CA LEU A 177 -11.95 5.04 14.10
C LEU A 177 -12.89 6.24 14.36
N VAL A 178 -14.09 5.98 14.87
CA VAL A 178 -15.09 7.02 15.12
C VAL A 178 -14.72 7.89 16.31
N SER A 179 -14.13 7.33 17.36
CA SER A 179 -13.69 8.07 18.55
C SER A 179 -12.38 8.84 18.34
N GLY A 180 -11.57 8.45 17.35
CA GLY A 180 -10.22 8.95 17.14
C GLY A 180 -9.14 8.24 17.97
N GLU A 181 -9.51 7.24 18.78
CA GLU A 181 -8.59 6.51 19.67
C GLU A 181 -7.49 5.75 18.91
N PHE A 182 -7.73 5.41 17.64
CA PHE A 182 -6.73 4.76 16.78
C PHE A 182 -5.43 5.57 16.63
N GLU A 183 -5.46 6.89 16.84
CA GLU A 183 -4.25 7.72 16.81
C GLU A 183 -3.27 7.43 17.96
N ALA A 184 -3.75 6.85 19.07
CA ALA A 184 -2.94 6.57 20.26
C ALA A 184 -2.49 5.10 20.37
N ASN A 185 -3.27 4.16 19.83
CA ASN A 185 -3.11 2.73 20.12
C ASN A 185 -2.20 1.97 19.14
N GLY A 186 -1.79 2.57 18.02
CA GLY A 186 -0.80 2.03 17.06
C GLY A 186 -1.28 0.87 16.18
N SER A 187 -2.20 0.03 16.66
CA SER A 187 -2.67 -1.19 15.96
C SER A 187 -3.56 -0.94 14.74
N LEU A 188 -4.11 0.27 14.59
CA LEU A 188 -4.93 0.68 13.47
C LEU A 188 -4.56 2.10 13.06
N THR A 189 -4.42 2.30 11.76
CA THR A 189 -4.02 3.56 11.17
C THR A 189 -4.80 3.81 9.87
N THR A 190 -4.70 5.01 9.32
CA THR A 190 -5.51 5.41 8.16
C THR A 190 -4.67 6.10 7.10
N GLY A 191 -5.24 6.21 5.89
CA GLY A 191 -4.65 6.97 4.79
C GLY A 191 -4.73 8.49 5.02
N VAL A 192 -5.93 9.06 4.96
CA VAL A 192 -6.14 10.54 5.02
C VAL A 192 -7.03 11.01 6.16
N TYR A 193 -7.61 10.09 6.93
CA TYR A 193 -8.51 10.45 8.03
C TYR A 193 -7.74 10.52 9.34
N ARG A 194 -7.51 11.73 9.85
CA ARG A 194 -6.92 11.98 11.17
C ARG A 194 -7.71 13.08 11.88
N PRO A 195 -8.50 12.78 12.92
CA PRO A 195 -9.12 13.81 13.75
C PRO A 195 -8.17 14.93 14.22
N SER A 196 -6.90 14.61 14.53
CA SER A 196 -5.92 15.63 14.93
C SER A 196 -5.35 16.46 13.78
N ASP A 197 -5.44 15.97 12.54
CA ASP A 197 -5.07 16.69 11.31
C ASP A 197 -6.17 16.50 10.24
N PRO A 198 -7.30 17.23 10.33
CA PRO A 198 -8.48 17.00 9.51
C PRO A 198 -8.36 17.54 8.08
N ALA A 199 -7.28 18.26 7.74
CA ALA A 199 -7.15 18.95 6.46
C ALA A 199 -7.13 17.97 5.26
N PRO A 200 -6.38 16.85 5.27
CA PRO A 200 -6.39 15.88 4.17
C PRO A 200 -7.77 15.23 3.96
N ALA A 201 -8.48 14.90 5.04
CA ALA A 201 -9.84 14.35 4.96
C ALA A 201 -10.84 15.36 4.38
N THR A 202 -10.73 16.62 4.81
CA THR A 202 -11.56 17.71 4.29
C THR A 202 -11.32 17.90 2.80
N LYS A 203 -10.05 17.90 2.37
CA LYS A 203 -9.69 17.98 0.96
C LYS A 203 -10.26 16.84 0.14
N LEU A 204 -10.20 15.62 0.67
CA LEU A 204 -10.82 14.45 0.02
C LEU A 204 -12.32 14.65 -0.17
N PHE A 205 -13.04 15.11 0.86
CA PHE A 205 -14.49 15.35 0.75
C PHE A 205 -14.82 16.45 -0.26
N GLU A 206 -14.04 17.53 -0.31
CA GLU A 206 -14.20 18.57 -1.33
C GLU A 206 -14.05 18.02 -2.75
N THR A 207 -13.13 17.08 -2.98
CA THR A 207 -12.92 16.48 -4.31
C THR A 207 -13.91 15.36 -4.64
N GLU A 208 -14.45 14.67 -3.63
CA GLU A 208 -15.37 13.55 -3.85
C GLU A 208 -16.76 14.02 -4.29
N PHE A 209 -17.16 15.21 -3.84
CA PHE A 209 -18.50 15.78 -4.09
C PHE A 209 -18.49 16.97 -5.06
N ASP A 210 -17.35 17.34 -5.64
CA ASP A 210 -17.19 18.42 -6.62
C ASP A 210 -16.56 17.86 -7.92
N ASP A 211 -16.77 18.51 -9.07
CA ASP A 211 -16.27 18.08 -10.40
C ASP A 211 -14.75 18.31 -10.59
N ARG A 212 -13.96 18.28 -9.50
CA ARG A 212 -12.52 18.61 -9.54
C ARG A 212 -11.66 17.39 -9.86
N GLU A 213 -10.47 17.67 -10.39
CA GLU A 213 -9.45 16.68 -10.71
C GLU A 213 -9.10 15.78 -9.52
N TYR A 214 -8.83 14.51 -9.84
CA TYR A 214 -8.49 13.43 -8.92
C TYR A 214 -7.40 13.82 -7.90
N TYR A 215 -7.62 13.53 -6.63
CA TYR A 215 -6.64 13.68 -5.55
C TYR A 215 -6.09 12.30 -5.17
N CYS A 216 -4.79 12.05 -5.42
CA CYS A 216 -4.11 10.93 -4.76
C CYS A 216 -3.80 11.33 -3.31
N ALA A 217 -4.02 10.41 -2.38
CA ALA A 217 -3.55 10.52 -1.00
C ALA A 217 -2.05 10.26 -0.85
N CYS A 218 -1.43 9.78 -1.93
CA CYS A 218 0.00 9.76 -2.19
C CYS A 218 0.40 11.07 -2.89
#